data_AF-A0AAP0BU44-F1
#
_entry.id   AF-A0AAP0BU44-F1
#
_cell.length_a   1.000
_cell.length_b   1.000
_cell.length_c   1.000
_cell.angle_alpha   90.00
_cell.angle_beta   90.00
_cell.angle_gamma   90.00
#
_symmetry.space_group_name_H-M   'P 1'
#
loop_
_entity.id
_entity.type
_entity.pdbx_description
1 polymer ?
#
loop_
_entity_poly.entity_id
_entity_poly.type
_entity_poly.pdbx_seq_one_letter_code
_entity_poly.pdbx_strand_id
1 'polypeptide(L)'
;MLFPALRLPAAFFNSYLIPICRLCSHSDLGDHRIFAALAIEGSWEDPRLASLFSSALAPVKVSRVLIELKDDPRSAFRFFLWSSRRRGFRHIAASFCITAHILFKGRMYSEAQHVLQQLVSSTRMLPESVDFVDLLQLAGMEFGNSECIFNPGLFDTLFGVLTNMGLLEEANECFYRMWSIRVFPS
;
A
#
# COMPACT_ATOMS: atom_id res chain seq x y z
N MET A 1 16.60 -6.09 -23.04
CA MET A 1 17.46 -5.31 -22.13
C MET A 1 17.10 -5.75 -20.72
N LEU A 2 18.03 -6.40 -20.02
CA LEU A 2 17.80 -6.89 -18.66
C LEU A 2 17.77 -5.69 -17.69
N PHE A 3 16.68 -5.56 -16.93
CA PHE A 3 16.65 -4.66 -15.78
C PHE A 3 17.66 -5.19 -14.74
N PRO A 4 18.61 -4.37 -14.26
CA PRO A 4 19.49 -4.81 -13.19
C PRO A 4 18.65 -4.93 -11.91
N ALA A 5 18.83 -6.04 -11.19
CA ALA A 5 18.26 -6.24 -9.87
C ALA A 5 18.64 -5.04 -8.99
N LEU A 6 17.65 -4.25 -8.57
CA LEU A 6 17.83 -3.20 -7.58
C LEU A 6 18.35 -3.87 -6.30
N ARG A 7 19.65 -3.71 -6.01
CA ARG A 7 20.20 -4.05 -4.71
C ARG A 7 19.69 -3.01 -3.72
N LEU A 8 18.66 -3.38 -2.95
CA LEU A 8 18.20 -2.61 -1.81
C LEU A 8 19.35 -2.53 -0.77
N PRO A 9 19.77 -1.34 -0.31
CA PRO A 9 20.83 -1.21 0.69
C PRO A 9 20.50 -1.92 2.02
N ALA A 10 21.51 -2.27 2.81
CA ALA A 10 21.35 -3.05 4.04
C ALA A 10 20.48 -2.38 5.14
N ALA A 11 20.08 -1.11 4.97
CA ALA A 11 19.17 -0.39 5.86
C ALA A 11 17.69 -0.81 5.75
N PHE A 12 17.33 -1.65 4.77
CA PHE A 12 15.95 -2.11 4.51
C PHE A 12 15.39 -3.11 5.55
N PHE A 13 16.14 -3.44 6.60
CA PHE A 13 15.76 -4.43 7.62
C PHE A 13 15.07 -3.81 8.84
N ASN A 14 14.12 -2.89 8.63
CA ASN A 14 13.23 -2.48 9.71
C ASN A 14 12.01 -3.40 9.79
N SER A 15 11.49 -3.62 11.00
CA SER A 15 10.35 -4.49 11.32
C SER A 15 9.08 -4.23 10.49
N TYR A 16 8.94 -3.01 9.93
CA TYR A 16 7.81 -2.59 9.08
C TYR A 16 7.97 -2.90 7.59
N LEU A 17 9.21 -3.08 7.13
CA LEU A 17 9.54 -3.50 5.77
C LEU A 17 9.50 -5.03 5.64
N ILE A 18 9.70 -5.75 6.75
CA ILE A 18 9.61 -7.22 6.81
C ILE A 18 8.27 -7.75 6.28
N PRO A 19 7.08 -7.19 6.62
CA PRO A 19 5.80 -7.60 6.02
C PRO A 19 5.73 -7.40 4.51
N ILE A 20 6.33 -6.32 3.98
CA ILE A 20 6.36 -6.05 2.54
C ILE A 20 7.29 -7.05 1.83
N CYS A 21 8.50 -7.29 2.35
CA CYS A 21 9.38 -8.33 1.83
C CYS A 21 8.81 -9.75 1.99
N ARG A 22 7.94 -9.99 3.00
CA ARG A 22 7.21 -11.26 3.18
C ARG A 22 6.09 -11.47 2.15
N LEU A 23 5.49 -10.40 1.62
CA LEU A 23 4.55 -10.52 0.50
C LEU A 23 5.24 -11.17 -0.72
N CYS A 24 6.52 -10.84 -0.95
CA CYS A 24 7.35 -11.38 -2.02
C CYS A 24 7.71 -12.87 -1.83
N SER A 25 7.78 -13.37 -0.59
CA SER A 25 8.44 -14.65 -0.27
C SER A 25 7.51 -15.81 0.12
N HIS A 26 6.22 -15.57 0.36
CA HIS A 26 5.28 -16.64 0.72
C HIS A 26 4.37 -17.05 -0.44
N SER A 27 4.76 -18.02 -1.24
CA SER A 27 3.88 -18.69 -2.23
C SER A 27 2.79 -19.57 -1.60
N ASP A 28 2.11 -19.12 -0.53
CA ASP A 28 1.03 -19.90 0.09
C ASP A 28 -0.30 -19.73 -0.68
N LEU A 29 -0.81 -20.88 -1.09
CA LEU A 29 -1.69 -21.21 -2.21
C LEU A 29 -3.18 -21.04 -1.83
N GLY A 30 -3.58 -19.85 -1.39
CA GLY A 30 -4.98 -19.46 -1.44
C GLY A 30 -5.29 -18.93 -2.84
N ASP A 31 -6.39 -19.33 -3.47
CA ASP A 31 -6.82 -18.74 -4.74
C ASP A 31 -7.39 -17.32 -4.44
N HIS A 32 -6.48 -16.34 -4.26
CA HIS A 32 -6.81 -14.96 -3.91
C HIS A 32 -7.77 -14.33 -4.93
N ARG A 33 -7.79 -14.89 -6.15
CA ARG A 33 -8.71 -14.58 -7.23
C ARG A 33 -10.16 -14.83 -6.86
N ILE A 34 -10.46 -15.87 -6.07
CA ILE A 34 -11.81 -16.15 -5.58
C ILE A 34 -12.26 -15.03 -4.64
N PHE A 35 -11.40 -14.60 -3.72
CA PHE A 35 -11.73 -13.49 -2.82
C PHE A 35 -11.87 -12.16 -3.58
N ALA A 36 -11.04 -11.92 -4.58
CA ALA A 36 -11.16 -10.75 -5.46
C ALA A 36 -12.48 -10.77 -6.25
N ALA A 37 -12.86 -11.91 -6.83
CA ALA A 37 -14.15 -12.07 -7.51
C ALA A 37 -15.33 -11.77 -6.59
N LEU A 38 -15.32 -12.31 -5.36
CA LEU A 38 -16.35 -12.03 -4.36
C LEU A 38 -16.41 -10.55 -3.97
N ALA A 39 -15.25 -9.88 -3.89
CA ALA A 39 -15.20 -8.45 -3.60
C ALA A 39 -15.76 -7.61 -4.77
N ILE A 40 -15.51 -7.99 -6.02
CA ILE A 40 -16.06 -7.34 -7.23
C ILE A 40 -17.59 -7.51 -7.26
N GLU A 41 -18.08 -8.70 -6.99
CA GLU A 41 -19.52 -8.99 -6.90
C GLU A 41 -20.19 -8.28 -5.71
N GLY A 42 -19.42 -7.80 -4.74
CA GLY A 42 -19.93 -7.19 -3.52
C GLY A 42 -20.54 -8.20 -2.54
N SER A 43 -20.10 -9.45 -2.61
CA SER A 43 -20.54 -10.59 -1.80
C SER A 43 -19.97 -10.54 -0.36
N TRP A 44 -20.11 -9.41 0.32
CA TRP A 44 -19.45 -9.10 1.62
C TRP A 44 -19.85 -10.02 2.78
N GLU A 45 -20.99 -10.69 2.68
CA GLU A 45 -21.51 -11.65 3.66
C GLU A 45 -21.08 -13.10 3.38
N ASP A 46 -20.34 -13.35 2.28
CA ASP A 46 -19.86 -14.69 1.95
C ASP A 46 -18.87 -15.20 3.02
N PRO A 47 -19.11 -16.37 3.63
CA PRO A 47 -18.24 -16.94 4.66
C PRO A 47 -16.78 -17.11 4.22
N ARG A 48 -16.53 -17.28 2.92
CA ARG A 48 -15.18 -17.37 2.36
C ARG A 48 -14.42 -16.06 2.56
N LEU A 49 -15.05 -14.90 2.38
CA LEU A 49 -14.41 -13.61 2.68
C LEU A 49 -14.10 -13.47 4.18
N ALA A 50 -14.99 -13.94 5.05
CA ALA A 50 -14.72 -13.94 6.50
C ALA A 50 -13.51 -14.81 6.87
N SER A 51 -13.27 -15.90 6.12
CA SER A 51 -12.13 -16.80 6.34
C SER A 51 -10.76 -16.13 6.17
N LEU A 52 -10.66 -15.00 5.46
CA LEU A 52 -9.43 -14.21 5.33
C LEU A 52 -8.86 -13.79 6.70
N PHE A 53 -9.73 -13.58 7.68
CA PHE A 53 -9.39 -13.06 9.00
C PHE A 53 -9.19 -14.17 10.05
N SER A 54 -9.25 -15.44 9.63
CA SER A 54 -9.09 -16.60 10.52
C SER A 54 -7.65 -16.88 10.95
N SER A 55 -6.65 -16.20 10.36
CA SER A 55 -5.24 -16.43 10.66
C SER A 55 -4.47 -15.14 10.91
N ALA A 56 -3.33 -15.25 11.60
CA ALA A 56 -2.41 -14.13 11.84
C ALA A 56 -1.83 -13.52 10.53
N LEU A 57 -1.95 -14.24 9.41
CA LEU A 57 -1.55 -13.76 8.09
C LEU A 57 -2.63 -12.92 7.39
N ALA A 58 -3.74 -12.59 8.06
CA ALA A 58 -4.82 -11.81 7.48
C ALA A 58 -4.35 -10.50 6.80
N PRO A 59 -3.46 -9.67 7.38
CA PRO A 59 -3.01 -8.45 6.71
C PRO A 59 -2.25 -8.70 5.40
N VAL A 60 -1.49 -9.80 5.35
CA VAL A 60 -0.75 -10.23 4.15
C VAL A 60 -1.74 -10.72 3.09
N LYS A 61 -2.71 -11.55 3.47
CA LYS A 61 -3.78 -12.04 2.57
C LYS A 61 -4.62 -10.89 2.00
N VAL A 62 -4.99 -9.91 2.82
CA VAL A 62 -5.72 -8.71 2.39
C VAL A 62 -4.92 -7.90 1.37
N SER A 63 -3.62 -7.70 1.60
CA SER A 63 -2.74 -7.03 0.64
C SER A 63 -2.70 -7.73 -0.72
N ARG A 64 -2.73 -9.07 -0.74
CA ARG A 64 -2.78 -9.86 -1.98
C ARG A 64 -4.11 -9.73 -2.72
N VAL A 65 -5.22 -9.79 -2.01
CA VAL A 65 -6.54 -9.58 -2.62
C VAL A 65 -6.63 -8.16 -3.22
N LEU A 66 -6.04 -7.15 -2.57
CA LEU A 66 -5.95 -5.80 -3.14
C LEU A 66 -5.15 -5.78 -4.45
N ILE A 67 -4.01 -6.49 -4.53
CA ILE A 67 -3.23 -6.60 -5.77
C ILE A 67 -4.05 -7.27 -6.89
N GLU A 68 -4.84 -8.30 -6.59
CA GLU A 68 -5.74 -8.94 -7.56
C GLU A 68 -6.86 -7.98 -8.05
N LEU A 69 -7.25 -7.00 -7.23
CA LEU A 69 -8.25 -5.98 -7.55
C LEU A 69 -7.67 -4.76 -8.28
N LYS A 70 -6.41 -4.80 -8.73
CA LYS A 70 -5.70 -3.63 -9.27
C LYS A 70 -6.31 -2.97 -10.50
N ASP A 71 -7.12 -3.72 -11.25
CA ASP A 71 -7.79 -3.24 -12.45
C ASP A 71 -9.25 -2.82 -12.19
N ASP A 72 -9.73 -2.95 -10.94
CA ASP A 72 -10.99 -2.39 -10.45
C ASP A 72 -10.77 -1.54 -9.18
N PRO A 73 -10.37 -0.27 -9.33
CA PRO A 73 -10.07 0.61 -8.21
C PRO A 73 -11.23 0.82 -7.24
N ARG A 74 -12.46 0.78 -7.75
CA ARG A 74 -13.66 0.95 -6.92
C ARG A 74 -13.87 -0.26 -6.03
N SER A 75 -13.77 -1.47 -6.56
CA SER A 75 -13.88 -2.69 -5.77
C SER A 75 -12.72 -2.86 -4.80
N ALA A 76 -11.49 -2.52 -5.20
CA ALA A 76 -10.33 -2.49 -4.31
C ALA A 76 -10.57 -1.59 -3.10
N PHE A 77 -11.07 -0.37 -3.32
CA PHE A 77 -11.36 0.56 -2.23
C PHE A 77 -12.49 0.07 -1.31
N ARG A 78 -13.57 -0.48 -1.89
CA ARG A 78 -14.65 -1.07 -1.09
C ARG A 78 -14.14 -2.23 -0.24
N PHE A 79 -13.29 -3.09 -0.79
CA PHE A 79 -12.66 -4.18 -0.06
C PHE A 79 -11.74 -3.68 1.05
N PHE A 80 -10.94 -2.64 0.78
CA PHE A 80 -10.09 -1.99 1.77
C PHE A 80 -10.89 -1.42 2.95
N LEU A 81 -12.01 -0.72 2.68
CA LEU A 81 -12.89 -0.17 3.71
C LEU A 81 -13.69 -1.25 4.45
N TRP A 82 -14.10 -2.32 3.77
CA TRP A 82 -14.81 -3.42 4.38
C TRP A 82 -13.89 -4.21 5.33
N SER A 83 -12.66 -4.50 4.89
CA SER A 83 -11.67 -5.23 5.69
C SER A 83 -11.27 -4.47 6.96
N SER A 84 -11.16 -3.13 6.92
CA SER A 84 -10.85 -2.30 8.10
C SER A 84 -11.93 -2.34 9.19
N ARG A 85 -13.17 -2.76 8.86
CA ARG A 85 -14.28 -2.91 9.81
C ARG A 85 -14.31 -4.28 10.50
N ARG A 86 -13.42 -5.20 10.11
CA ARG A 86 -13.37 -6.54 10.71
C ARG A 86 -12.79 -6.48 12.11
N ARG A 87 -13.49 -7.11 13.06
CA ARG A 87 -13.11 -7.07 14.48
C ARG A 87 -11.69 -7.62 14.68
N GLY A 88 -10.85 -6.84 15.34
CA GLY A 88 -9.46 -7.21 15.65
C GLY A 88 -8.50 -7.14 14.46
N PHE A 89 -8.98 -6.77 13.27
CA PHE A 89 -8.12 -6.60 12.10
C PHE A 89 -7.56 -5.17 12.05
N ARG A 90 -6.30 -5.06 11.61
CA ARG A 90 -5.66 -3.79 11.28
C ARG A 90 -4.88 -3.94 9.99
N HIS A 91 -5.02 -2.95 9.12
CA HIS A 91 -4.20 -2.83 7.93
C HIS A 91 -2.74 -2.60 8.31
N ILE A 92 -1.85 -3.10 7.46
CA ILE A 92 -0.41 -2.81 7.52
C ILE A 92 -0.07 -1.74 6.49
N ALA A 93 1.10 -1.12 6.62
CA ALA A 93 1.57 -0.10 5.67
C ALA A 93 1.43 -0.55 4.20
N ALA A 94 1.78 -1.81 3.92
CA ALA A 94 1.65 -2.41 2.59
C ALA A 94 0.24 -2.26 1.99
N SER A 95 -0.81 -2.62 2.74
CA SER A 95 -2.19 -2.53 2.27
C SER A 95 -2.64 -1.10 2.00
N PHE A 96 -2.17 -0.11 2.77
CA PHE A 96 -2.44 1.30 2.47
C PHE A 96 -1.73 1.73 1.18
N CYS A 97 -0.43 1.44 1.05
CA CYS A 97 0.37 1.82 -0.11
C CYS A 97 -0.15 1.19 -1.41
N ILE A 98 -0.48 -0.12 -1.39
CA ILE A 98 -1.08 -0.83 -2.52
C ILE A 98 -2.42 -0.18 -2.90
N THR A 99 -3.28 0.10 -1.93
CA THR A 99 -4.57 0.75 -2.20
C THR A 99 -4.39 2.15 -2.78
N ALA A 100 -3.43 2.93 -2.27
CA ALA A 100 -3.13 4.26 -2.79
C ALA A 100 -2.68 4.20 -4.27
N HIS A 101 -1.79 3.25 -4.63
CA HIS A 101 -1.39 3.01 -6.03
C HIS A 101 -2.58 2.68 -6.93
N ILE A 102 -3.44 1.77 -6.48
CA ILE A 102 -4.65 1.36 -7.22
C ILE A 102 -5.57 2.54 -7.48
N LEU A 103 -5.89 3.29 -6.42
CA LEU A 103 -6.78 4.45 -6.48
C LEU A 103 -6.23 5.54 -7.38
N PHE A 104 -4.93 5.81 -7.27
CA PHE A 104 -4.27 6.83 -8.08
C PHE A 104 -4.24 6.43 -9.57
N LYS A 105 -3.92 5.17 -9.89
CA LYS A 105 -4.04 4.62 -11.26
C LYS A 105 -5.48 4.74 -11.78
N GLY A 106 -6.45 4.52 -10.90
CA GLY A 106 -7.88 4.68 -11.15
C GLY A 106 -8.39 6.13 -11.22
N ARG A 107 -7.52 7.14 -11.07
CA ARG A 107 -7.87 8.56 -10.99
C ARG A 107 -8.83 8.92 -9.84
N MET A 108 -8.87 8.10 -8.80
CA MET A 108 -9.63 8.32 -7.57
C MET A 108 -8.76 9.05 -6.54
N TYR A 109 -8.36 10.28 -6.89
CA TYR A 109 -7.32 11.02 -6.15
C TYR A 109 -7.74 11.40 -4.72
N SER A 110 -9.01 11.74 -4.51
CA SER A 110 -9.56 12.05 -3.17
C SER A 110 -9.45 10.86 -2.23
N GLU A 111 -9.77 9.68 -2.72
CA GLU A 111 -9.71 8.43 -1.98
C GLU A 111 -8.26 8.02 -1.74
N ALA A 112 -7.38 8.19 -2.73
CA ALA A 112 -5.94 7.94 -2.57
C ALA A 112 -5.35 8.84 -1.47
N GLN A 113 -5.67 10.14 -1.50
CA GLN A 113 -5.26 11.09 -0.46
C GLN A 113 -5.79 10.67 0.91
N HIS A 114 -7.06 10.25 1.01
CA HIS A 114 -7.63 9.77 2.26
C HIS A 114 -6.90 8.53 2.80
N VAL A 115 -6.59 7.56 1.95
CA VAL A 115 -5.83 6.36 2.33
C VAL A 115 -4.41 6.72 2.81
N LEU A 116 -3.73 7.67 2.16
CA LEU A 116 -2.42 8.15 2.60
C LEU A 116 -2.49 8.89 3.95
N GLN A 117 -3.53 9.70 4.18
CA GLN A 117 -3.76 10.32 5.49
C GLN A 117 -3.95 9.26 6.60
N GLN A 118 -4.68 8.18 6.31
CA GLN A 118 -4.85 7.08 7.25
C GLN A 118 -3.53 6.34 7.51
N LEU A 119 -2.72 6.10 6.48
CA LEU A 119 -1.38 5.54 6.62
C LEU A 119 -0.53 6.36 7.59
N VAL A 120 -0.37 7.66 7.31
CA VAL A 120 0.42 8.59 8.13
C VAL A 120 -0.11 8.67 9.56
N SER A 121 -1.44 8.70 9.74
CA SER A 121 -2.05 8.70 11.07
C SER A 121 -1.80 7.41 11.84
N SER A 122 -1.74 6.26 11.14
CA SER A 122 -1.51 4.95 11.75
C SER A 122 -0.05 4.73 12.17
N THR A 123 0.91 5.40 11.52
CA THR A 123 2.34 5.27 11.80
C THR A 123 2.85 6.26 12.84
N ARG A 124 2.10 7.33 13.15
CA ARG A 124 2.43 8.31 14.22
C ARG A 124 2.61 7.71 15.62
N MET A 125 2.23 6.46 15.84
CA MET A 125 2.40 5.76 17.12
C MET A 125 3.69 4.92 17.19
N LEU A 126 4.58 5.02 16.20
CA LEU A 126 5.76 4.16 16.08
C LEU A 126 7.06 4.89 16.50
N PRO A 127 8.04 4.21 17.14
CA PRO A 127 9.20 4.86 17.76
C PRO A 127 10.35 5.23 16.81
N GLU A 128 10.23 5.00 15.50
CA GLU A 128 11.28 5.27 14.50
C GLU A 128 10.68 5.94 13.27
N SER A 129 11.42 6.87 12.67
CA SER A 129 11.03 7.62 11.46
C SER A 129 10.82 6.67 10.29
N VAL A 130 9.56 6.37 9.98
CA VAL A 130 9.17 5.57 8.82
C VAL A 130 9.36 6.40 7.54
N ASP A 131 10.16 5.92 6.58
CA ASP A 131 10.25 6.53 5.25
C ASP A 131 9.03 6.11 4.40
N PHE A 132 8.06 7.02 4.29
CA PHE A 132 6.84 6.80 3.52
C PHE A 132 7.10 6.67 2.00
N VAL A 133 8.16 7.28 1.49
CA VAL A 133 8.52 7.20 0.07
C VAL A 133 9.01 5.79 -0.24
N ASP A 134 9.89 5.24 0.60
CA ASP A 134 10.38 3.87 0.46
C ASP A 134 9.24 2.84 0.57
N LEU A 135 8.27 3.05 1.48
CA LEU A 135 7.08 2.20 1.59
C LEU A 135 6.24 2.21 0.31
N LEU A 136 5.99 3.40 -0.25
CA LEU A 136 5.23 3.54 -1.50
C LEU A 136 5.98 2.91 -2.68
N GLN A 137 7.29 3.09 -2.78
CA GLN A 137 8.09 2.50 -3.84
C GLN A 137 8.04 0.97 -3.79
N LEU A 138 8.27 0.37 -2.63
CA LEU A 138 8.25 -1.08 -2.47
C LEU A 138 6.87 -1.66 -2.81
N ALA A 139 5.79 -1.00 -2.37
CA ALA A 139 4.44 -1.42 -2.76
C ALA A 139 4.19 -1.29 -4.27
N GLY A 140 4.76 -0.26 -4.91
CA GLY A 140 4.70 -0.08 -6.36
C GLY A 140 5.43 -1.18 -7.13
N MET A 141 6.52 -1.73 -6.58
CA MET A 141 7.22 -2.88 -7.16
C MET A 141 6.34 -4.15 -7.13
N GLU A 142 5.68 -4.41 -5.99
CA GLU A 142 4.76 -5.56 -5.83
C GLU A 142 3.52 -5.46 -6.73
N PHE A 143 3.09 -4.24 -7.01
CA PHE A 143 1.98 -3.96 -7.92
C PHE A 143 2.25 -4.41 -9.38
N GLY A 144 3.53 -4.57 -9.74
CA GLY A 144 3.97 -5.11 -11.02
C GLY A 144 3.82 -4.16 -12.21
N ASN A 145 3.64 -2.85 -11.97
CA ASN A 145 3.67 -1.83 -13.03
C ASN A 145 4.77 -0.81 -12.74
N SER A 146 5.74 -0.69 -13.64
CA SER A 146 6.87 0.25 -13.52
C SER A 146 6.43 1.71 -13.39
N GLU A 147 5.28 2.06 -13.97
CA GLU A 147 4.69 3.40 -13.86
C GLU A 147 4.26 3.75 -12.43
N CYS A 148 3.98 2.74 -11.59
CA CYS A 148 3.58 2.94 -10.20
C CYS A 148 4.79 3.09 -9.27
N ILE A 149 5.97 2.57 -9.62
CA ILE A 149 7.17 2.65 -8.77
C ILE A 149 7.61 4.10 -8.57
N PHE A 150 7.48 4.92 -9.62
CA PHE A 150 7.93 6.31 -9.64
C PHE A 150 6.82 7.25 -10.11
N ASN A 151 5.62 7.16 -9.53
CA ASN A 151 4.50 8.03 -9.91
C ASN A 151 4.61 9.39 -9.20
N PRO A 152 5.00 10.48 -9.90
CA PRO A 152 5.25 11.77 -9.26
C PRO A 152 4.01 12.32 -8.56
N GLY A 153 2.84 12.18 -9.20
CA GLY A 153 1.59 12.68 -8.62
C GLY A 153 1.17 11.97 -7.34
N LEU A 154 1.51 10.69 -7.18
CA LEU A 154 1.25 9.98 -5.92
C LEU A 154 2.18 10.46 -4.80
N PHE A 155 3.45 10.73 -5.12
CA PHE A 155 4.40 11.31 -4.16
C PHE A 155 4.06 12.77 -3.82
N ASP A 156 3.59 13.57 -4.78
CA ASP A 156 3.05 14.91 -4.54
C ASP A 156 1.83 14.86 -3.61
N THR A 157 0.97 13.86 -3.80
CA THR A 157 -0.17 13.64 -2.90
C THR A 157 0.29 13.31 -1.49
N LEU A 158 1.32 12.45 -1.33
CA LEU A 158 1.92 12.16 -0.03
C LEU A 158 2.52 13.42 0.61
N PHE A 159 3.31 14.19 -0.14
CA PHE A 159 3.89 15.46 0.32
C PHE A 159 2.79 16.43 0.78
N GLY A 160 1.73 16.57 -0.01
CA GLY A 160 0.54 17.35 0.34
C GLY A 160 -0.14 16.86 1.62
N VAL A 161 -0.22 15.55 1.83
CA VAL A 161 -0.75 14.97 3.08
C VAL A 161 0.14 15.32 4.28
N LEU A 162 1.46 15.16 4.17
CA LEU A 162 2.39 15.44 5.26
C LEU A 162 2.35 16.93 5.65
N THR A 163 2.39 17.83 4.67
CA THR A 163 2.28 19.28 4.88
C THR A 163 0.94 19.68 5.51
N ASN A 164 -0.19 19.19 4.98
CA ASN A 164 -1.51 19.47 5.54
C ASN A 164 -1.70 18.94 6.97
N MET A 165 -0.97 17.89 7.34
CA MET A 165 -1.00 17.31 8.68
C MET A 165 0.01 17.97 9.64
N GLY A 166 0.77 18.98 9.19
CA GLY A 166 1.79 19.69 9.98
C GLY A 166 3.08 18.90 10.20
N LEU A 167 3.29 17.81 9.46
CA LEU A 167 4.48 16.95 9.54
C LEU A 167 5.57 17.49 8.63
N LEU A 168 6.15 18.62 9.03
CA LEU A 168 7.07 19.38 8.19
C LEU A 168 8.44 18.69 8.04
N GLU A 169 8.89 17.97 9.06
CA GLU A 169 10.15 17.20 8.99
C GLU A 169 10.02 16.06 7.98
N GLU A 170 8.96 15.26 8.08
CA GLU A 170 8.69 14.17 7.16
C GLU A 170 8.38 14.68 5.75
N ALA A 171 7.72 15.83 5.61
CA ALA A 171 7.50 16.48 4.31
C ALA A 171 8.84 16.90 3.67
N ASN A 172 9.75 17.46 4.46
CA ASN A 172 11.07 17.86 3.99
C ASN A 172 11.91 16.65 3.55
N GLU A 173 11.92 15.58 4.35
CA GLU A 173 12.55 14.31 3.98
C GLU A 173 11.92 13.70 2.72
N CYS A 174 10.59 13.72 2.61
CA CYS A 174 9.87 13.28 1.41
C CYS A 174 10.35 14.06 0.17
N PHE A 175 10.48 15.39 0.27
CA PHE A 175 10.95 16.24 -0.83
C PHE A 175 12.39 15.89 -1.26
N TYR A 176 13.32 15.77 -0.31
CA TYR A 176 14.69 15.37 -0.61
C TYR A 176 14.76 13.96 -1.21
N ARG A 177 13.94 13.05 -0.69
CA ARG A 177 13.88 11.68 -1.18
C ARG A 177 13.37 11.63 -2.61
N MET A 178 12.29 12.35 -2.93
CA MET A 178 11.76 12.53 -4.29
C MET A 178 12.85 13.05 -5.25
N TRP A 179 13.59 14.08 -4.83
CA TRP A 179 14.71 14.63 -5.59
C TRP A 179 15.81 13.59 -5.85
N SER A 180 16.14 12.78 -4.84
CA SER A 180 17.18 11.75 -4.94
C SER A 180 16.84 10.63 -5.94
N ILE A 181 15.55 10.33 -6.10
CA ILE A 181 15.04 9.30 -7.01
C ILE A 181 14.65 9.88 -8.38
N ARG A 182 14.96 11.16 -8.64
CA ARG A 182 14.62 11.91 -9.86
C ARG A 182 13.12 12.00 -10.15
N VAL A 183 12.31 11.97 -9.11
CA VAL A 183 10.89 12.30 -9.16
C VAL A 183 10.77 13.77 -8.81
N PHE A 184 10.47 14.60 -9.80
CA PHE A 184 10.26 16.03 -9.57
C PHE A 184 8.80 16.29 -9.20
N PRO A 185 8.54 17.12 -8.17
CA PRO A 185 7.19 17.56 -7.88
C PRO A 185 6.57 18.23 -9.11
N SER A 186 5.31 17.92 -9.38
CA SER A 186 4.56 18.49 -10.52
C SER A 186 3.97 19.87 -10.26
#